data_AF-A0A7X2MU42-F1
#
_entry.id   AF-A0A7X2MU42-F1
#
_cell.length_a   1.000
_cell.length_b   1.000
_cell.length_c   1.000
_cell.angle_alpha   90.00
_cell.angle_beta   90.00
_cell.angle_gamma   90.00
#
_symmetry.space_group_name_H-M   'P 1'
#
loop_
_entity.id
_entity.type
_entity.pdbx_description
1 polymer ?
#
loop_
_entity_poly.entity_id
_entity_poly.type
_entity_poly.pdbx_seq_one_letter_code
_entity_poly.pdbx_strand_id
1 'polypeptide(L)'
;LLMCKTVIGFGSPNKAGTHDSHGAPLGDDEVALTRKQLGWNHAPFVIPSDIYAEWDAKEAGQAKESAWNEKFAAYAQAHPELAAEFKRRVSNELPAN
;
A
#
# COMPACT_ATOMS: atom_id res chain seq x y z
N LEU A 1 -2.54 20.00 1.29
CA LEU A 1 -1.54 19.36 0.41
C LEU A 1 -0.26 19.14 1.20
N LEU A 2 0.21 17.90 1.32
CA LEU A 2 1.55 17.61 1.83
C LEU A 2 2.52 17.64 0.65
N MET A 3 3.44 18.61 0.63
CA MET A 3 4.41 18.76 -0.47
C MET A 3 5.69 17.99 -0.16
N CYS A 4 5.70 16.70 -0.48
CA CYS A 4 6.87 15.84 -0.32
C CYS A 4 7.89 16.15 -1.43
N LYS A 5 8.90 16.99 -1.12
CA LYS A 5 10.03 17.23 -2.02
C LYS A 5 10.90 15.97 -2.09
N THR A 6 10.97 15.35 -3.26
CA THR A 6 11.71 14.10 -3.49
C THR A 6 12.63 14.24 -4.70
N VAL A 7 13.56 13.30 -4.87
CA VAL A 7 14.40 13.16 -6.06
C VAL A 7 13.88 11.97 -6.85
N ILE A 8 13.49 12.18 -8.12
CA ILE A 8 13.07 11.08 -9.00
C ILE A 8 14.20 10.07 -9.17
N GLY A 9 13.91 8.77 -9.13
CA GLY A 9 14.93 7.73 -9.26
C GLY A 9 15.98 7.71 -8.15
N PHE A 10 15.70 8.31 -6.97
CA PHE A 10 16.63 8.33 -5.83
C PHE A 10 17.26 6.95 -5.57
N GLY A 11 18.57 6.93 -5.36
CA GLY A 11 19.36 5.71 -5.16
C GLY A 11 20.10 5.24 -6.40
N SER A 12 19.60 5.56 -7.61
CA SER A 12 20.31 5.30 -8.87
C SER A 12 21.46 6.30 -9.05
N PRO A 13 22.73 5.88 -9.06
CA PRO A 13 23.85 6.80 -9.10
C PRO A 13 23.89 7.68 -10.37
N ASN A 14 23.49 7.14 -11.52
CA ASN A 14 23.61 7.86 -12.79
C ASN A 14 22.28 8.44 -13.31
N LYS A 15 21.13 7.95 -12.80
CA LYS A 15 19.80 8.39 -13.28
C LYS A 15 18.94 9.11 -12.24
N ALA A 16 19.35 9.18 -10.97
CA ALA A 16 18.64 9.98 -9.99
C ALA A 16 18.60 11.46 -10.40
N GLY A 17 17.41 12.08 -10.33
CA GLY A 17 17.20 13.48 -10.69
C GLY A 17 17.10 13.77 -12.19
N THR A 18 17.15 12.75 -13.05
CA THR A 18 17.11 12.93 -14.52
C THR A 18 15.83 12.38 -15.13
N HIS A 19 15.48 12.85 -16.34
CA HIS A 19 14.31 12.37 -17.08
C HIS A 19 14.41 10.89 -17.48
N ASP A 20 15.63 10.34 -17.60
CA ASP A 20 15.86 8.95 -18.02
C ASP A 20 15.40 7.93 -16.98
N SER A 21 15.14 8.35 -15.74
CA SER A 21 14.55 7.52 -14.69
C SER A 21 13.02 7.45 -14.71
N HIS A 22 12.35 8.21 -15.58
CA HIS A 22 10.90 8.37 -15.52
C HIS A 22 10.13 7.18 -16.11
N GLY A 23 10.44 6.76 -17.34
CA GLY A 23 9.57 5.88 -18.11
C GLY A 23 10.28 4.71 -18.80
N ALA A 24 11.57 4.51 -18.52
CA ALA A 24 12.36 3.43 -19.11
C ALA A 24 13.01 2.58 -18.01
N PRO A 25 13.26 1.28 -18.25
CA PRO A 25 14.05 0.46 -17.34
C PRO A 25 15.41 1.10 -17.05
N LEU A 26 15.90 0.93 -15.81
CA LEU A 26 17.23 1.42 -15.44
C LEU A 26 18.34 0.74 -16.25
N GLY A 27 18.17 -0.55 -16.58
CA GLY A 27 19.18 -1.39 -17.21
C GLY A 27 20.03 -2.13 -16.16
N ASP A 28 20.51 -3.33 -16.50
CA ASP A 28 21.12 -4.25 -15.52
C ASP A 28 22.33 -3.65 -14.79
N ASP A 29 23.19 -2.93 -15.51
CA ASP A 29 24.35 -2.24 -14.94
C ASP A 29 23.93 -1.19 -13.90
N GLU A 30 22.93 -0.38 -14.24
CA GLU A 30 22.45 0.67 -13.34
C GLU A 30 21.72 0.08 -12.13
N VAL A 31 21.01 -1.03 -12.30
CA VAL A 31 20.40 -1.76 -11.20
C VAL A 31 21.47 -2.33 -10.25
N ALA A 32 22.57 -2.89 -10.77
CA ALA A 32 23.67 -3.37 -9.95
C ALA A 32 24.34 -2.24 -9.15
N LEU A 33 24.56 -1.08 -9.78
CA LEU A 33 25.08 0.12 -9.11
C LEU A 33 24.12 0.65 -8.03
N THR A 34 22.82 0.68 -8.32
CA THR A 34 21.78 1.10 -7.37
C THR A 34 21.75 0.19 -6.15
N ARG A 35 21.82 -1.13 -6.36
CA ARG A 35 21.89 -2.12 -5.27
C ARG A 35 23.10 -1.87 -4.37
N LYS A 36 24.28 -1.67 -4.97
CA LYS A 36 25.50 -1.33 -4.22
C LYS A 36 25.36 -0.03 -3.43
N GLN A 37 24.80 1.01 -4.04
CA GLN A 37 24.59 2.33 -3.41
C GLN A 37 23.65 2.24 -2.19
N LEU A 38 22.60 1.43 -2.28
CA LEU A 38 21.61 1.25 -1.22
C LEU A 38 21.99 0.18 -0.18
N GLY A 39 23.13 -0.51 -0.37
CA GLY A 39 23.50 -1.66 0.46
C GLY A 39 22.57 -2.87 0.30
N TRP A 40 21.85 -2.97 -0.82
CA TRP A 40 20.89 -4.04 -1.07
C TRP A 40 21.58 -5.26 -1.72
N ASN A 41 21.85 -6.28 -0.91
CA ASN A 41 22.59 -7.47 -1.34
C ASN A 41 21.70 -8.66 -1.78
N HIS A 42 20.38 -8.47 -1.84
CA HIS A 42 19.45 -9.56 -2.19
C HIS A 42 19.20 -9.61 -3.70
N ALA A 43 19.06 -10.84 -4.21
CA ALA A 43 18.74 -11.12 -5.61
C ALA A 43 17.37 -10.51 -6.00
N PRO A 44 17.08 -10.37 -7.32
CA PRO A 44 15.77 -9.91 -7.77
C PRO A 44 14.63 -10.71 -7.12
N PHE A 45 13.65 -9.98 -6.57
CA PHE A 45 12.46 -10.52 -5.91
C PHE A 45 12.70 -11.34 -4.63
N VAL A 46 13.92 -11.35 -4.10
CA VAL A 46 14.22 -11.90 -2.77
C VAL A 46 14.09 -10.78 -1.75
N ILE A 47 13.11 -10.89 -0.87
CA ILE A 47 12.88 -9.97 0.24
C ILE A 47 13.20 -10.69 1.56
N PRO A 48 14.09 -10.13 2.40
CA PRO A 48 14.38 -10.64 3.73
C PRO A 48 13.15 -10.76 4.63
N SER A 49 13.16 -11.75 5.53
CA SER A 49 12.02 -12.03 6.41
C SER A 49 11.79 -10.95 7.47
N ASP A 50 12.85 -10.29 7.94
CA ASP A 50 12.79 -9.15 8.86
C ASP A 50 12.09 -7.95 8.20
N ILE A 51 12.45 -7.61 6.95
CA ILE A 51 11.75 -6.57 6.19
C ILE A 51 10.27 -6.94 6.00
N TYR A 52 9.96 -8.19 5.64
CA TYR A 52 8.56 -8.62 5.55
C TYR A 52 7.81 -8.47 6.87
N ALA A 53 8.44 -8.82 8.00
CA ALA A 53 7.84 -8.70 9.32
C ALA A 53 7.57 -7.24 9.71
N GLU A 54 8.46 -6.30 9.37
CA GLU A 54 8.25 -4.86 9.59
C GLU A 54 7.09 -4.29 8.76
N TRP A 55 6.81 -4.88 7.60
CA TRP A 55 5.73 -4.47 6.70
C TRP A 55 4.41 -5.24 6.92
N ASP A 56 4.42 -6.34 7.69
CA ASP A 56 3.22 -7.16 7.87
C ASP A 56 2.14 -6.41 8.66
N ALA A 57 1.11 -5.97 7.95
CA ALA A 57 -0.03 -5.28 8.51
C ALA A 57 -1.28 -6.17 8.62
N LYS A 58 -1.19 -7.50 8.37
CA LYS A 58 -2.36 -8.39 8.36
C LYS A 58 -3.06 -8.42 9.71
N GLU A 59 -2.33 -8.64 10.80
CA GLU A 59 -2.91 -8.70 12.15
C GLU A 59 -3.49 -7.34 12.56
N ALA A 60 -2.74 -6.25 12.33
CA ALA A 60 -3.21 -4.90 12.63
C ALA A 60 -4.45 -4.51 11.81
N GLY A 61 -4.52 -4.93 10.54
CA GLY A 61 -5.67 -4.75 9.67
C GLY A 61 -6.88 -5.54 10.15
N GLN A 62 -6.69 -6.83 10.44
CA GLN A 62 -7.73 -7.70 10.95
C GLN A 62 -8.30 -7.19 12.29
N ALA A 63 -7.46 -6.73 13.21
CA ALA A 63 -7.90 -6.17 14.48
C ALA A 63 -8.76 -4.92 14.28
N LYS A 64 -8.36 -4.01 13.38
CA LYS A 64 -9.13 -2.80 13.05
C LYS A 64 -10.47 -3.13 12.41
N GLU A 65 -10.49 -4.09 11.49
CA GLU A 65 -11.70 -4.54 10.82
C GLU A 65 -12.64 -5.26 11.80
N SER A 66 -12.13 -6.14 12.66
CA SER A 66 -12.92 -6.80 13.71
C SER A 66 -13.58 -5.77 14.63
N ALA A 67 -12.81 -4.79 15.10
CA ALA A 67 -13.34 -3.71 15.94
C ALA A 67 -14.38 -2.84 15.21
N TRP A 68 -14.25 -2.65 13.90
CA TRP A 68 -15.26 -1.97 13.10
C TRP A 68 -16.52 -2.82 12.94
N ASN A 69 -16.38 -4.12 12.69
CA ASN A 69 -17.50 -5.06 12.57
C ASN A 69 -18.33 -5.14 13.86
N GLU A 70 -17.68 -5.15 15.02
CA GLU A 70 -18.36 -5.10 16.32
C GLU A 70 -19.18 -3.81 16.48
N LYS A 71 -18.58 -2.65 16.16
CA LYS A 71 -19.28 -1.36 16.18
C LYS A 71 -20.45 -1.32 15.20
N PHE A 72 -20.26 -1.89 14.01
CA PHE A 72 -21.30 -1.94 13.00
C PHE A 72 -22.44 -2.90 13.39
N ALA A 73 -22.15 -4.01 14.07
CA ALA A 73 -23.17 -4.89 14.63
C ALA A 73 -24.02 -4.18 15.70
N ALA A 74 -23.39 -3.44 16.61
CA ALA A 74 -24.10 -2.61 17.59
C ALA A 74 -24.94 -1.51 16.91
N TYR A 75 -24.39 -0.85 15.89
CA TYR A 75 -25.11 0.13 15.07
C TYR A 75 -26.33 -0.48 14.38
N ALA A 76 -26.22 -1.68 13.81
CA ALA A 76 -27.31 -2.35 13.14
C ALA A 76 -28.46 -2.75 14.08
N GLN A 77 -28.15 -3.06 15.35
CA GLN A 77 -29.17 -3.29 16.38
C GLN A 77 -29.90 -2.00 16.76
N ALA A 78 -29.17 -0.88 16.90
CA ALA A 78 -29.75 0.41 17.26
C ALA A 78 -30.48 1.11 16.10
N HIS A 79 -30.06 0.88 14.85
CA HIS A 79 -30.54 1.56 13.65
C HIS A 79 -30.74 0.59 12.46
N PRO A 80 -31.72 -0.33 12.54
CA PRO A 80 -31.86 -1.42 11.58
C PRO A 80 -32.09 -0.96 10.13
N GLU A 81 -32.97 0.03 9.90
CA GLU A 81 -33.23 0.56 8.56
C GLU A 81 -32.00 1.25 7.95
N LEU A 82 -31.31 2.07 8.73
CA LEU A 82 -30.10 2.77 8.27
C LEU A 82 -28.94 1.80 8.02
N ALA A 83 -28.81 0.74 8.81
CA ALA A 83 -27.80 -0.29 8.59
C ALA A 83 -28.08 -1.13 7.34
N ALA A 84 -29.36 -1.44 7.06
CA ALA A 84 -29.75 -2.08 5.81
C ALA A 84 -29.44 -1.18 4.61
N GLU A 85 -29.75 0.11 4.70
CA GLU A 85 -29.47 1.08 3.66
C GLU A 85 -27.96 1.30 3.44
N PHE A 86 -27.16 1.32 4.52
CA PHE A 86 -25.71 1.34 4.43
C PHE A 86 -25.20 0.12 3.67
N LYS A 87 -25.61 -1.09 4.06
CA LYS A 87 -25.20 -2.35 3.40
C LYS A 87 -25.53 -2.35 1.92
N ARG A 88 -26.75 -1.97 1.55
CA ARG A 88 -27.19 -1.88 0.15
C ARG A 88 -26.26 -0.96 -0.65
N ARG A 89 -26.00 0.24 -0.13
CA ARG A 89 -25.20 1.26 -0.81
C ARG A 89 -23.73 0.86 -0.95
N VAL A 90 -23.10 0.29 0.09
CA VAL A 90 -21.70 -0.15 0.01
C VAL A 90 -21.52 -1.41 -0.84
N SER A 91 -22.59 -2.21 -0.99
CA SER A 91 -22.64 -3.36 -1.91
C SER A 91 -23.01 -2.96 -3.34
N ASN A 92 -23.20 -1.66 -3.62
CA ASN A 92 -23.64 -1.12 -4.90
C ASN A 92 -24.96 -1.69 -5.42
N GLU A 93 -25.86 -2.09 -4.52
CA GLU A 93 -27.20 -2.59 -4.88
C GLU A 93 -28.17 -1.42 -5.04
N LEU A 94 -29.11 -1.49 -5.99
CA LEU A 94 -30.20 -0.49 -6.13
C LEU A 94 -31.36 -0.81 -5.17
N PRO A 95 -32.23 0.17 -4.85
CA PRO A 95 -33.49 -0.12 -4.15
C PRO A 95 -34.39 -1.02 -4.98
N ALA A 96 -35.26 -1.80 -4.32
CA ALA A 96 -36.34 -2.52 -5.00
C ALA A 96 -37.37 -1.53 -5.59
N ASN A 97 -37.94 -1.88 -6.73
CA ASN A 97 -39.00 -1.12 -7.41
C ASN A 97 -40.38 -1.40 -6.78
#